data_AF-A0A7R9RFU5-F1
#
_entry.id   AF-A0A7R9RFU5-F1
#
_cell.length_a   1.000
_cell.length_b   1.000
_cell.length_c   1.000
_cell.angle_alpha   90.00
_cell.angle_beta   90.00
_cell.angle_gamma   90.00
#
_symmetry.space_group_name_H-M   'P 1'
#
loop_
_entity.id
_entity.type
_entity.pdbx_description
1 polymer ?
#
loop_
_entity_poly.entity_id
_entity_poly.type
_entity_poly.pdbx_seq_one_letter_code
_entity_poly.pdbx_strand_id
1 'polypeptide(L)'
;GYRTWKELHVPGVLEADRLYHDYSVEMKPQIKTLLNEDIHKVKMDDASTIEEVNQWVSNVTQGNIRNILSRSPEDVKILLLSVVYMRAKWENIFVE
;
A
#
# COMPACT_ATOMS: atom_id res chain seq x y z
N GLY A 1 -9.25 23.66 8.82
CA GLY A 1 -8.02 23.03 8.33
C GLY A 1 -8.15 21.55 8.56
N TYR A 2 -8.21 20.76 7.50
CA TYR A 2 -8.24 19.30 7.63
C TYR A 2 -6.80 18.86 7.89
N ARG A 3 -6.51 18.41 9.12
CA ARG A 3 -5.29 17.64 9.40
C ARG A 3 -5.37 16.37 8.58
N THR A 4 -4.39 16.16 7.71
CA THR A 4 -4.28 14.89 7.00
C THR A 4 -3.77 13.82 7.99
N TRP A 5 -4.26 12.59 7.88
CA TRP A 5 -3.84 11.47 8.75
C TRP A 5 -2.32 11.25 8.70
N LYS A 6 -1.70 11.61 7.56
CA LYS A 6 -0.25 11.65 7.32
C LYS A 6 0.55 12.51 8.33
N GLU A 7 -0.09 13.42 9.08
CA GLU A 7 0.56 14.22 10.13
C GLU A 7 0.60 13.54 11.51
N LEU A 8 -0.14 12.44 11.70
CA LEU A 8 -0.16 11.69 12.95
C LEU A 8 0.95 10.63 12.94
N HIS A 9 2.19 11.05 13.20
CA HIS A 9 3.26 10.10 13.45
C HIS A 9 3.04 9.39 14.79
N VAL A 10 2.59 8.15 14.75
CA VAL A 10 2.53 7.26 15.92
C VAL A 10 3.80 6.41 15.92
N PRO A 11 4.72 6.57 16.89
CA PRO A 11 5.95 5.79 16.95
C PRO A 11 5.67 4.29 16.93
N GLY A 12 6.34 3.57 16.05
CA GLY A 12 6.15 2.13 15.88
C GLY A 12 4.96 1.72 14.99
N VAL A 13 4.17 2.67 14.47
CA VAL A 13 3.16 2.41 13.44
C VAL A 13 3.67 2.91 12.09
N LEU A 14 3.54 2.06 11.07
CA LEU A 14 3.76 2.38 9.67
C LEU A 14 2.42 2.19 8.95
N GLU A 15 1.96 3.24 8.27
CA GLU A 15 0.83 3.17 7.35
C GLU A 15 1.30 3.59 5.95
N ALA A 16 0.74 2.96 4.94
CA ALA A 16 0.90 3.41 3.56
C ALA A 16 -0.32 3.01 2.74
N ASP A 17 -0.71 3.91 1.85
CA ASP A 17 -1.72 3.67 0.82
C ASP A 17 -1.06 3.76 -0.54
N ARG A 18 -1.51 2.93 -1.49
CA ARG A 18 -1.10 3.02 -2.89
C ARG A 18 -2.22 2.59 -3.80
N LEU A 19 -2.41 3.34 -4.87
CA LEU A 19 -3.36 3.01 -5.93
C LEU A 19 -2.58 2.58 -7.17
N TYR A 20 -2.91 1.39 -7.66
CA TYR A 20 -2.48 0.88 -8.95
C TYR A 20 -3.63 0.97 -9.93
N HIS A 21 -3.37 1.40 -11.17
CA HIS A 21 -4.37 1.34 -12.22
C HIS A 21 -3.78 0.87 -13.54
N ASP A 22 -4.60 0.18 -14.31
CA ASP A 22 -4.22 -0.35 -15.60
C ASP A 22 -3.97 0.77 -16.62
N TYR A 23 -3.14 0.49 -17.64
CA TYR A 23 -2.88 1.44 -18.71
C TYR A 23 -4.15 1.91 -19.44
N SER A 24 -5.18 1.05 -19.51
CA SER A 24 -6.46 1.37 -20.15
C SER A 24 -7.33 2.35 -19.37
N VAL A 25 -6.98 2.68 -18.11
CA VAL A 25 -7.74 3.62 -17.28
C VAL A 25 -7.11 5.01 -17.32
N GLU A 26 -7.91 6.00 -17.72
CA GLU A 26 -7.56 7.40 -17.60
C GLU A 26 -8.06 7.99 -16.28
N MET A 27 -7.12 8.51 -15.48
CA MET A 27 -7.40 9.02 -14.15
C MET A 27 -7.86 10.47 -14.20
N LYS A 28 -9.00 10.77 -13.57
CA LYS A 28 -9.46 12.15 -13.40
C LYS A 28 -8.43 12.97 -12.60
N PRO A 29 -8.14 14.23 -12.99
CA PRO A 29 -7.15 15.07 -12.30
C PRO A 29 -7.40 15.19 -10.79
N GLN A 30 -8.68 15.24 -10.38
CA GLN A 30 -9.07 15.36 -8.97
C GLN A 30 -8.56 14.18 -8.11
N ILE A 31 -8.49 12.96 -8.67
CA ILE A 31 -7.96 11.80 -7.93
C ILE A 31 -6.45 11.93 -7.73
N LYS A 32 -5.73 12.45 -8.73
CA LYS A 32 -4.29 12.72 -8.61
C LYS A 32 -4.00 13.75 -7.52
N THR A 33 -4.86 14.75 -7.37
CA THR A 33 -4.75 15.74 -6.29
C THR A 33 -5.05 15.16 -4.91
N LEU A 34 -5.91 14.15 -4.81
CA LEU A 34 -6.28 13.54 -3.52
C LEU A 34 -5.25 12.51 -3.02
N LEU A 35 -4.61 11.78 -3.93
CA LEU A 35 -3.70 10.66 -3.59
C LEU A 35 -2.22 10.99 -3.85
N ASN A 36 -1.89 12.22 -4.30
CA ASN A 36 -0.53 12.66 -4.63
C ASN A 36 0.24 11.68 -5.54
N GLU A 37 1.49 11.35 -5.18
CA GLU A 37 2.43 10.49 -5.95
C GLU A 37 2.18 8.99 -5.74
N ASP A 38 1.24 8.61 -4.87
CA ASP A 38 0.97 7.20 -4.53
C ASP A 38 0.07 6.50 -5.59
N ILE A 39 0.07 7.00 -6.83
CA ILE A 39 -0.68 6.46 -7.98
C ILE A 39 0.31 5.86 -8.98
N HIS A 40 0.20 4.56 -9.23
CA HIS A 40 1.04 3.78 -10.12
C HIS A 40 0.24 3.29 -11.33
N LYS A 41 0.68 3.64 -12.53
CA LYS A 41 0.10 3.15 -13.79
C LYS A 41 0.89 1.93 -14.27
N VAL A 42 0.23 0.78 -14.33
CA VAL A 42 0.85 -0.54 -14.60
C VAL A 42 0.07 -1.29 -15.67
N LYS A 43 0.62 -2.41 -16.14
CA LYS A 43 -0.13 -3.40 -16.93
C LYS A 43 -0.66 -4.47 -15.98
N MET A 44 -1.96 -4.43 -15.65
CA MET A 44 -2.49 -5.19 -14.49
C MET A 44 -2.45 -6.71 -14.70
N ASP A 45 -2.57 -7.17 -15.94
CA ASP A 45 -2.51 -8.58 -16.35
C ASP A 45 -1.08 -9.11 -16.51
N ASP A 46 -0.06 -8.32 -16.16
CA ASP A 46 1.34 -8.73 -16.22
C ASP A 46 1.82 -9.32 -14.88
N ALA A 47 2.60 -10.40 -14.94
CA ALA A 47 3.15 -11.04 -13.75
C ALA A 47 4.08 -10.09 -12.95
N SER A 48 4.73 -9.15 -13.62
CA SER A 48 5.58 -8.14 -12.96
C SER A 48 4.79 -7.23 -12.00
N THR A 49 3.50 -7.00 -12.26
CA THR A 49 2.64 -6.21 -11.37
C THR A 49 2.43 -6.90 -10.02
N ILE A 50 2.31 -8.23 -10.01
CA ILE A 50 2.20 -9.01 -8.76
C ILE A 50 3.48 -8.84 -7.95
N GLU A 51 4.64 -8.98 -8.60
CA GLU A 51 5.94 -8.84 -7.95
C GLU A 51 6.14 -7.42 -7.39
N GLU A 52 5.80 -6.38 -8.17
CA GLU A 52 5.86 -4.99 -7.71
C GLU A 52 4.99 -4.75 -6.47
N VAL A 53 3.72 -5.18 -6.52
CA VAL A 53 2.78 -4.99 -5.39
C VAL A 53 3.27 -5.72 -4.14
N ASN A 54 3.66 -7.00 -4.29
CA ASN A 54 4.14 -7.80 -3.17
C ASN A 54 5.45 -7.26 -2.60
N GLN A 55 6.38 -6.81 -3.45
CA GLN A 55 7.62 -6.19 -3.01
C GLN A 55 7.36 -4.88 -2.28
N TRP A 56 6.45 -4.04 -2.77
CA TRP A 56 6.07 -2.81 -2.10
C TRP A 56 5.45 -3.08 -0.72
N VAL A 57 4.47 -3.99 -0.62
CA VAL A 57 3.85 -4.34 0.67
C VAL A 57 4.87 -4.96 1.62
N SER A 58 5.76 -5.82 1.12
CA SER A 58 6.85 -6.39 1.92
C SER A 58 7.75 -5.30 2.49
N ASN A 59 8.13 -4.30 1.68
CA ASN A 59 8.98 -3.21 2.14
C ASN A 59 8.29 -2.36 3.22
N VAL A 60 7.03 -2.00 3.02
CA VAL A 60 6.23 -1.23 4.01
C VAL A 60 6.09 -1.99 5.33
N THR A 61 5.92 -3.30 5.25
CA THR A 61 5.69 -4.16 6.43
C THR A 61 6.96 -4.78 7.00
N GLN A 62 8.14 -4.31 6.61
CA GLN A 62 9.43 -4.85 7.06
C GLN A 62 9.56 -6.37 6.82
N GLY A 63 8.97 -6.85 5.72
CA GLY A 63 9.00 -8.24 5.30
C GLY A 63 8.01 -9.16 6.01
N ASN A 64 7.07 -8.63 6.80
CA ASN A 64 6.05 -9.43 7.51
C ASN A 64 4.89 -9.85 6.60
N ILE A 65 4.54 -9.02 5.60
CA ILE A 65 3.55 -9.36 4.58
C ILE A 65 4.26 -9.41 3.22
N ARG A 66 4.54 -10.63 2.74
CA ARG A 66 5.33 -10.82 1.50
C ARG A 66 4.49 -11.10 0.27
N ASN A 67 3.33 -11.75 0.43
CA ASN A 67 2.49 -12.21 -0.66
C ASN A 67 1.05 -11.78 -0.40
N ILE A 68 0.75 -10.50 -0.61
CA ILE A 68 -0.63 -10.00 -0.48
C ILE A 68 -1.46 -10.38 -1.71
N LEU A 69 -0.83 -10.46 -2.88
CA LEU A 69 -1.41 -11.00 -4.11
C LEU A 69 -0.75 -12.34 -4.43
N SER A 70 -1.56 -13.39 -4.53
CA SER A 70 -1.11 -14.73 -4.91
C SER A 70 -1.29 -15.04 -6.40
N ARG A 71 -2.06 -14.22 -7.11
CA ARG A 71 -2.34 -14.32 -8.55
C ARG A 71 -2.56 -12.95 -9.15
N SER A 72 -2.39 -12.84 -10.47
CA SER A 72 -2.72 -11.60 -11.17
C SER A 72 -4.22 -11.36 -11.01
N PRO A 73 -4.63 -10.12 -10.70
CA PRO A 73 -6.03 -9.79 -10.64
C PRO A 73 -6.55 -9.64 -12.09
N GLU A 74 -6.93 -10.77 -12.70
CA GLU A 74 -7.54 -10.82 -14.03
C GLU A 74 -8.74 -9.88 -14.10
N ASP A 75 -8.86 -9.16 -15.21
CA ASP A 75 -9.90 -8.14 -15.47
C ASP A 75 -9.96 -6.96 -14.47
N VAL A 76 -8.99 -6.85 -13.55
CA VAL A 76 -8.92 -5.69 -12.65
C VAL A 76 -8.30 -4.50 -13.37
N LYS A 77 -8.94 -3.35 -13.18
CA LYS A 77 -8.52 -2.08 -13.80
C LYS A 77 -7.98 -1.08 -12.80
N ILE A 78 -8.36 -1.22 -11.53
CA ILE A 78 -7.88 -0.38 -10.43
C ILE A 78 -7.74 -1.27 -9.19
N LEU A 79 -6.63 -1.14 -8.49
CA LEU A 79 -6.35 -1.79 -7.23
C LEU A 79 -5.94 -0.72 -6.21
N LEU A 80 -6.75 -0.55 -5.16
CA LEU A 80 -6.43 0.32 -4.03
C LEU A 80 -5.96 -0.53 -2.85
N LEU A 81 -4.76 -0.26 -2.36
CA LEU A 81 -4.17 -0.97 -1.24
C LEU A 81 -3.94 -0.01 -0.08
N SER A 82 -4.25 -0.48 1.12
CA SER A 82 -3.89 0.14 2.38
C SER A 82 -3.18 -0.90 3.24
N VAL A 83 -2.07 -0.51 3.86
CA VAL A 83 -1.22 -1.40 4.65
C VAL A 83 -0.89 -0.73 5.96
N VAL A 84 -1.09 -1.46 7.05
CA VAL A 84 -0.76 -1.01 8.41
C VAL A 84 0.13 -2.06 9.07
N TYR A 85 1.27 -1.62 9.60
CA TYR A 85 2.19 -2.42 10.39
C TYR A 85 2.49 -1.72 11.70
N MET A 86 2.39 -2.45 12.82
CA MET A 86 2.67 -1.92 14.14
C MET A 86 3.68 -2.80 14.87
N ARG A 87 4.67 -2.15 15.46
CA ARG A 87 5.66 -2.76 16.35
C ARG A 87 5.77 -1.93 17.62
N ALA A 88 5.37 -2.52 18.74
CA ALA A 88 5.48 -1.93 20.06
C ALA A 88 6.08 -2.94 21.06
N LYS A 89 6.70 -2.42 22.12
CA LYS A 89 7.07 -3.23 23.28
C LYS A 89 5.92 -3.18 24.28
N TRP A 90 5.66 -4.30 24.94
CA TRP A 90 4.80 -4.31 26.11
C TRP A 90 5.41 -3.41 27.20
N GLU A 91 4.57 -2.63 27.87
CA GLU A 91 4.99 -1.82 29.02
C GLU A 91 5.43 -2.72 30.19
N ASN A 92 4.68 -3.80 30.42
CA ASN A 92 5.03 -4.86 31.36
C ASN A 92 5.52 -6.08 30.58
N ILE A 93 6.81 -6.40 30.75
CA ILE A 93 7.48 -7.49 30.03
C ILE A 93 7.08 -8.83 30.65
N PHE A 94 6.81 -9.82 29.79
CA PHE A 94 6.62 -11.20 30.22
C PHE A 94 7.99 -11.81 30.56
N VAL A 95 8.15 -12.26 31.80
CA VAL A 95 9.26 -13.14 32.21
C VAL A 95 8.87 -14.58 31.92
N GLU A 96 9.78 -15.32 31.30
CA GLU A 96 9.65 -16.74 30.98
C GLU A 96 9.90 -17.63 32.20
#